data_AF-L8GRH8-F1
#
_entry.id   AF-L8GRH8-F1
#
_cell.length_a   1.000
_cell.length_b   1.000
_cell.length_c   1.000
_cell.angle_alpha   90.00
_cell.angle_beta   90.00
_cell.angle_gamma   90.00
#
_symmetry.space_group_name_H-M   'P 1'
#
loop_
_entity.id
_entity.type
_entity.pdbx_description
1 polymer ?
#
loop_
_entity_poly.entity_id
_entity_poly.type
_entity_poly.pdbx_seq_one_letter_code
_entity_poly.pdbx_strand_id
1 'polypeptide(L)'
;MRIRELDVHKIGRFEGADDSDKAQRTLDGFSFFVMIQDKKKMRERVSSLDEVGELALAHVSADGYVGSDLGEEGSQRSSKLVLLRAIERWTVHYDGPEAAVMVETQQGYYKLLQPAPAYANAWGSFQRKVDLTHKIVNLVKREDVCTLPFEEVMKRLVVPERMV
;
A
#
# COMPACT_ATOMS: atom_id res chain seq x y z
N MET A 1 -27.70 -20.68 13.23
CA MET A 1 -26.99 -19.73 12.36
C MET A 1 -25.54 -20.22 12.26
N ARG A 2 -25.15 -20.87 11.15
CA ARG A 2 -23.79 -21.40 11.00
C ARG A 2 -22.90 -20.31 10.41
N ILE A 3 -21.92 -19.87 11.19
CA ILE A 3 -20.82 -19.03 10.72
C ILE A 3 -20.05 -19.90 9.72
N ARG A 4 -19.96 -19.48 8.45
CA ARG A 4 -19.11 -20.15 7.47
C ARG A 4 -17.66 -19.91 7.91
N GLU A 5 -16.91 -20.98 8.11
CA GLU A 5 -15.46 -20.91 8.30
C GLU A 5 -14.86 -20.10 7.15
N LEU A 6 -14.26 -18.96 7.49
CA LEU A 6 -13.36 -18.25 6.61
C LEU A 6 -12.10 -19.09 6.52
N ASP A 7 -11.96 -19.78 5.40
CA ASP A 7 -10.78 -20.58 5.08
C ASP A 7 -9.57 -19.64 4.93
N VAL A 8 -8.82 -19.47 6.02
CA VAL A 8 -7.67 -18.56 6.14
C VAL A 8 -6.55 -18.95 5.17
N HIS A 9 -6.57 -20.17 4.63
CA HIS A 9 -5.63 -20.63 3.62
C HIS A 9 -5.94 -20.13 2.20
N LYS A 10 -7.11 -19.51 1.97
CA LYS A 10 -7.42 -18.82 0.69
C LYS A 10 -6.95 -17.38 0.60
N ILE A 11 -6.38 -16.82 1.66
CA ILE A 11 -5.83 -15.45 1.65
C ILE A 11 -4.53 -15.39 0.81
N GLY A 12 -3.96 -16.53 0.39
CA GLY A 12 -2.65 -16.62 -0.25
C GLY A 12 -2.60 -16.90 -1.76
N ARG A 13 -3.72 -17.05 -2.48
CA ARG A 13 -3.70 -17.15 -3.95
C ARG A 13 -4.94 -16.51 -4.56
N PHE A 14 -4.74 -15.34 -5.15
CA PHE A 14 -5.64 -14.86 -6.19
C PHE A 14 -5.55 -15.82 -7.38
N GLU A 15 -6.51 -16.73 -7.49
CA GLU A 15 -6.88 -17.31 -8.79
C GLU A 15 -7.82 -16.30 -9.46
N GLY A 16 -7.25 -15.44 -10.30
CA GLY A 16 -8.02 -14.42 -11.03
C GLY A 16 -7.16 -13.73 -12.09
N ALA A 17 -7.38 -14.15 -13.33
CA ALA A 17 -6.83 -13.63 -14.59
C ALA A 17 -5.31 -13.72 -14.78
N ASP A 18 -4.93 -14.12 -15.98
CA ASP A 18 -3.56 -14.23 -16.47
C ASP A 18 -2.96 -12.82 -16.65
N ASP A 19 -2.64 -12.14 -15.55
CA ASP A 19 -1.98 -10.83 -15.50
C ASP A 19 -0.44 -10.96 -15.53
N SER A 20 0.10 -12.07 -16.08
CA SER A 20 1.54 -12.35 -16.13
C SER A 20 2.36 -11.32 -16.91
N ASP A 21 1.71 -10.50 -17.74
CA ASP A 21 2.35 -9.52 -18.62
C ASP A 21 2.46 -8.12 -18.01
N LYS A 22 1.81 -7.86 -16.86
CA LYS A 22 1.90 -6.56 -16.19
C LYS A 22 3.25 -6.41 -15.52
N ALA A 23 4.01 -5.40 -15.95
CA ALA A 23 5.33 -5.11 -15.37
C ALA A 23 5.21 -4.80 -13.87
N GLN A 24 6.08 -5.40 -13.06
CA GLN A 24 6.20 -5.10 -11.65
C GLN A 24 7.39 -4.15 -11.44
N ARG A 25 7.15 -3.01 -10.79
CA ARG A 25 8.15 -1.94 -10.63
C ARG A 25 8.04 -1.29 -9.25
N THR A 26 8.98 -0.42 -8.92
CA THR A 26 8.88 0.46 -7.75
C THR A 26 8.52 1.87 -8.14
N LEU A 27 7.88 2.61 -7.23
CA LEU A 27 7.60 4.03 -7.38
C LEU A 27 8.08 4.78 -6.13
N ASP A 28 9.11 5.60 -6.33
CA ASP A 28 9.74 6.38 -5.27
C ASP A 28 9.48 7.88 -5.44
N GLY A 29 9.57 8.63 -4.34
CA GLY A 29 9.22 10.05 -4.29
C GLY A 29 7.80 10.32 -4.78
N PHE A 30 6.84 9.47 -4.42
CA PHE A 30 5.51 9.49 -5.01
C PHE A 30 4.58 10.55 -4.41
N SER A 31 3.56 10.97 -5.17
CA SER A 31 2.46 11.81 -4.68
C SER A 31 1.16 11.52 -5.42
N PHE A 32 0.06 11.31 -4.68
CA PHE A 32 -1.27 11.08 -5.26
C PHE A 32 -2.06 12.38 -5.39
N PHE A 33 -2.80 12.50 -6.49
CA PHE A 33 -3.66 13.64 -6.76
C PHE A 33 -4.82 13.30 -7.69
N VAL A 34 -5.89 14.08 -7.59
CA VAL A 34 -7.00 14.10 -8.55
C VAL A 34 -6.78 15.23 -9.55
N MET A 35 -7.03 14.95 -10.82
CA MET A 35 -6.99 15.95 -11.89
C MET A 35 -8.38 16.57 -12.06
N ILE A 36 -8.52 17.87 -11.73
CA ILE A 36 -9.78 18.59 -11.91
C ILE A 36 -9.78 19.21 -13.32
N GLN A 37 -10.70 18.77 -14.18
CA GLN A 37 -10.72 19.16 -15.60
C GLN A 37 -11.15 20.62 -15.83
N ASP A 38 -11.85 21.25 -14.89
CA ASP A 38 -12.64 22.45 -15.18
C ASP A 38 -11.87 23.78 -15.13
N LYS A 39 -10.63 23.80 -14.62
CA LYS A 39 -9.77 24.99 -14.66
C LYS A 39 -8.33 24.56 -14.86
N LYS A 40 -7.72 24.97 -15.99
CA LYS A 40 -6.33 24.73 -16.41
C LYS A 40 -5.41 24.30 -15.25
N LYS A 41 -5.21 22.98 -15.11
CA LYS A 41 -4.20 22.32 -14.25
C LYS A 41 -4.32 22.52 -12.74
N MET A 42 -5.52 22.44 -12.16
CA MET A 42 -5.63 22.28 -10.71
C MET A 42 -5.47 20.80 -10.33
N ARG A 43 -4.41 20.50 -9.56
CA ARG A 43 -4.16 19.19 -8.95
C ARG A 43 -4.53 19.28 -7.48
N GLU A 44 -5.50 18.49 -7.06
CA GLU A 44 -5.84 18.36 -5.64
C GLU A 44 -5.14 17.13 -5.09
N ARG A 45 -4.36 17.31 -4.01
CA ARG A 45 -3.63 16.20 -3.40
C ARG A 45 -4.61 15.28 -2.69
N VAL A 46 -4.44 13.98 -2.89
CA VAL A 46 -5.19 12.96 -2.15
C VAL A 46 -4.53 12.79 -0.79
N SER A 47 -5.26 13.06 0.29
CA SER A 47 -4.73 12.95 1.66
C SER A 47 -4.33 11.52 2.01
N SER A 48 -5.16 10.54 1.62
CA SER A 48 -5.05 9.15 2.03
C SER A 48 -5.69 8.23 0.99
N LEU A 49 -5.05 7.12 0.61
CA LEU A 49 -5.60 6.19 -0.40
C LEU A 49 -6.82 5.40 0.12
N ASP A 50 -6.87 5.10 1.42
CA ASP A 50 -7.99 4.39 2.06
C ASP A 50 -9.23 5.25 2.28
N GLU A 51 -9.12 6.57 2.10
CA GLU A 51 -10.25 7.50 2.13
C GLU A 51 -10.83 7.74 0.73
N VAL A 52 -10.12 7.30 -0.32
CA VAL A 52 -10.62 7.32 -1.70
C VAL A 52 -11.54 6.11 -1.89
N GLY A 53 -12.84 6.35 -2.04
CA GLY A 53 -13.77 5.27 -2.40
C GLY A 53 -13.37 4.60 -3.71
N GLU A 54 -13.65 3.31 -3.86
CA GLU A 54 -13.21 2.49 -5.02
C GLU A 54 -13.58 3.13 -6.37
N LEU A 55 -14.78 3.70 -6.47
CA LEU A 55 -15.27 4.36 -7.69
C LEU A 55 -14.51 5.65 -8.04
N ALA A 56 -13.81 6.25 -7.09
CA ALA A 56 -13.01 7.46 -7.28
C ALA A 56 -11.54 7.17 -7.64
N LEU A 57 -11.06 5.94 -7.47
CA LEU A 57 -9.67 5.57 -7.76
C LEU A 57 -9.27 5.81 -9.21
N ALA A 58 -10.19 5.57 -10.16
CA ALA A 58 -9.97 5.83 -11.58
C ALA A 58 -9.66 7.31 -11.91
N HIS A 59 -10.00 8.23 -11.00
CA HIS A 59 -9.69 9.66 -11.12
C HIS A 59 -8.39 10.06 -10.40
N VAL A 60 -7.82 9.16 -9.60
CA VAL A 60 -6.54 9.34 -8.93
C VAL A 60 -5.40 9.06 -9.90
N SER A 61 -4.39 9.92 -9.85
CA SER A 61 -3.11 9.76 -10.53
C SER A 61 -1.98 9.87 -9.51
N ALA A 62 -0.81 9.37 -9.88
CA ALA A 62 0.39 9.48 -9.08
C ALA A 62 1.55 10.01 -9.92
N ASP A 63 2.32 10.95 -9.37
CA ASP A 63 3.64 11.27 -9.90
C ASP A 63 4.70 10.55 -9.06
N GLY A 64 5.81 10.15 -9.67
CA GLY A 64 6.94 9.57 -8.95
C GLY A 64 8.05 9.11 -9.89
N TYR A 65 9.05 8.45 -9.33
CA TYR A 65 10.22 7.96 -10.04
C TYR A 65 10.19 6.44 -10.07
N VAL A 66 10.19 5.87 -11.27
CA VAL A 66 10.06 4.43 -11.45
C VAL A 66 11.43 3.75 -11.32
N GLY A 67 11.51 2.70 -10.51
CA GLY A 67 12.66 1.80 -10.43
C GLY A 67 12.37 0.46 -11.10
N SER A 68 13.44 -0.24 -11.51
CA SER A 68 13.34 -1.47 -12.31
C SER A 68 12.87 -2.69 -11.52
N ASP A 69 13.16 -2.78 -10.22
CA ASP A 69 13.05 -4.04 -9.47
C ASP A 69 12.48 -3.90 -8.06
N LEU A 70 11.71 -4.92 -7.66
CA LEU A 70 11.16 -5.07 -6.31
C LEU A 70 12.21 -5.61 -5.33
N GLY A 71 13.20 -4.80 -4.96
CA GLY A 71 13.95 -5.06 -3.72
C GLY A 71 15.46 -5.32 -3.81
N GLU A 72 16.15 -4.88 -4.85
CA GLU A 72 17.62 -4.81 -4.80
C GLU A 72 18.09 -3.43 -4.29
N GLU A 73 18.89 -3.43 -3.22
CA GLU A 73 19.69 -2.26 -2.84
C GLU A 73 20.61 -1.92 -4.01
N GLY A 74 20.35 -0.79 -4.67
CA GLY A 74 21.05 -0.40 -5.90
C GLY A 74 20.16 -0.35 -7.14
N SER A 75 18.85 -0.63 -7.03
CA SER A 75 17.90 -0.45 -8.13
C SER A 75 18.06 0.95 -8.75
N GLN A 76 18.33 0.99 -10.06
CA GLN A 76 18.51 2.23 -10.80
C GLN A 76 17.16 2.97 -10.85
N ARG A 77 16.97 3.87 -9.88
CA ARG A 77 15.89 4.83 -9.90
C ARG A 77 16.00 5.66 -11.16
N SER A 78 14.96 5.65 -11.98
CA SER A 78 14.90 6.56 -13.13
C SER A 78 14.99 8.00 -12.64
N SER A 79 15.80 8.82 -13.31
CA SER A 79 15.82 10.27 -13.07
C SER A 79 14.60 10.98 -13.66
N LYS A 80 13.79 10.28 -14.45
CA LYS A 80 12.61 10.82 -15.11
C LYS A 80 11.38 10.67 -14.21
N LEU A 81 10.73 11.80 -13.93
CA LEU A 81 9.42 11.81 -13.30
C LEU A 81 8.39 11.18 -14.24
N VAL A 82 7.63 10.22 -13.74
CA VAL A 82 6.56 9.52 -14.45
C VAL A 82 5.23 9.90 -13.83
N LEU A 83 4.24 10.11 -14.69
CA LEU A 83 2.85 10.26 -14.31
C LEU A 83 2.12 8.93 -14.55
N LEU A 84 1.75 8.26 -13.46
CA LEU A 84 0.82 7.14 -13.47
C LEU A 84 -0.60 7.69 -13.47
N ARG A 85 -1.41 7.30 -14.44
CA ARG A 85 -2.80 7.74 -14.59
C ARG A 85 -3.74 6.61 -14.21
N ALA A 86 -4.89 6.99 -13.65
CA ALA A 86 -5.99 6.09 -13.33
C ALA A 86 -5.53 4.89 -12.50
N ILE A 87 -5.34 5.12 -11.21
CA ILE A 87 -5.10 4.01 -10.27
C ILE A 87 -6.34 3.11 -10.28
N GLU A 88 -6.17 1.84 -10.63
CA GLU A 88 -7.28 0.88 -10.74
C GLU A 88 -7.55 0.22 -9.39
N ARG A 89 -6.48 -0.06 -8.64
CA ARG A 89 -6.52 -0.73 -7.34
C ARG A 89 -5.30 -0.35 -6.52
N TRP A 90 -5.41 -0.50 -5.21
CA TRP A 90 -4.25 -0.57 -4.31
C TRP A 90 -4.39 -1.77 -3.38
N THR A 91 -3.27 -2.32 -2.94
CA THR A 91 -3.21 -3.46 -2.01
C THR A 91 -2.10 -3.25 -0.99
N VAL A 92 -2.17 -3.97 0.13
CA VAL A 92 -1.10 -4.01 1.13
C VAL A 92 -0.71 -5.46 1.35
N HIS A 93 0.59 -5.72 1.21
CA HIS A 93 1.19 -7.03 1.42
C HIS A 93 1.90 -7.05 2.77
N TYR A 94 1.50 -7.98 3.64
CA TYR A 94 1.98 -8.07 5.03
C TYR A 94 2.97 -9.23 5.26
N ASP A 95 3.40 -9.91 4.20
CA ASP A 95 4.20 -11.14 4.29
C ASP A 95 5.71 -10.89 4.44
N GLY A 96 6.15 -9.63 4.34
CA GLY A 96 7.55 -9.23 4.44
C GLY A 96 7.98 -8.68 5.82
N PRO A 97 9.28 -8.37 5.98
CA PRO A 97 9.81 -7.69 7.18
C PRO A 97 9.19 -6.31 7.40
N GLU A 98 8.72 -5.70 6.32
CA GLU A 98 7.94 -4.46 6.30
C GLU A 98 6.69 -4.69 5.44
N ALA A 99 5.60 -3.98 5.73
CA ALA A 99 4.43 -3.97 4.87
C ALA A 99 4.72 -3.20 3.58
N ALA A 100 4.29 -3.77 2.45
CA ALA A 100 4.45 -3.14 1.14
C ALA A 100 3.10 -2.70 0.60
N VAL A 101 2.97 -1.41 0.30
CA VAL A 101 1.80 -0.87 -0.40
C VAL A 101 2.07 -0.96 -1.89
N MET A 102 1.13 -1.53 -2.64
CA MET A 102 1.18 -1.57 -4.09
C MET A 102 0.01 -0.82 -4.71
N VAL A 103 0.26 -0.18 -5.83
CA VAL A 103 -0.79 0.37 -6.70
C VAL A 103 -0.76 -0.33 -8.05
N GLU A 104 -1.95 -0.57 -8.57
CA GLU A 104 -2.18 -1.17 -9.87
C GLU A 104 -2.69 -0.10 -10.83
N THR A 105 -2.17 -0.16 -12.05
CA THR A 105 -2.66 0.60 -13.20
C THR A 105 -2.77 -0.34 -14.39
N GLN A 106 -3.36 0.15 -15.47
CA GLN A 106 -3.32 -0.54 -16.76
C GLN A 106 -1.90 -0.94 -17.21
N GLN A 107 -0.88 -0.19 -16.80
CA GLN A 107 0.52 -0.39 -17.23
C GLN A 107 1.29 -1.40 -16.37
N GLY A 108 0.81 -1.71 -15.17
CA GLY A 108 1.50 -2.61 -14.27
C GLY A 108 1.28 -2.33 -12.78
N TYR A 109 2.05 -3.05 -11.98
CA TYR A 109 2.07 -2.96 -10.52
C TYR A 109 3.27 -2.15 -10.04
N TYR A 110 3.02 -1.27 -9.08
CA TYR A 110 4.03 -0.37 -8.54
C TYR A 110 4.06 -0.49 -7.02
N LYS A 111 5.13 -1.06 -6.48
CA LYS A 111 5.41 -1.01 -5.04
C LYS A 111 5.83 0.41 -4.67
N LEU A 112 5.12 1.01 -3.73
CA LEU A 112 5.43 2.33 -3.22
C LEU A 112 6.64 2.25 -2.28
N LEU A 113 7.61 3.13 -2.48
CA LEU A 113 8.76 3.28 -1.61
C LEU A 113 8.54 4.50 -0.70
N GLN A 114 9.28 5.60 -0.90
CA GLN A 114 9.12 6.80 -0.08
C GLN A 114 8.18 7.81 -0.76
N PRO A 115 7.31 8.50 0.00
CA PRO A 115 6.54 9.60 -0.54
C PRO A 115 7.46 10.78 -0.88
N ALA A 116 7.03 11.66 -1.80
CA ALA A 116 7.71 12.93 -2.00
C ALA A 116 7.73 13.75 -0.70
N PRO A 117 8.77 14.56 -0.42
CA PRO A 117 8.84 15.35 0.82
C PRO A 117 7.61 16.23 1.06
N ALA A 118 7.06 16.82 -0.01
CA ALA A 118 5.86 17.66 0.08
C ALA A 118 4.56 16.88 0.34
N TYR A 119 4.59 15.55 0.21
CA TYR A 119 3.45 14.64 0.37
C TYR A 119 3.53 13.78 1.63
N ALA A 120 4.72 13.66 2.24
CA ALA A 120 4.98 12.81 3.41
C ALA A 120 3.99 13.02 4.56
N ASN A 121 3.62 14.28 4.87
CA ASN A 121 2.68 14.58 5.95
C ASN A 121 1.26 14.05 5.68
N ALA A 122 0.80 14.12 4.42
CA ALA A 122 -0.50 13.58 4.03
C ALA A 122 -0.47 12.05 4.13
N TRP A 123 0.57 11.44 3.56
CA TRP A 123 0.77 9.98 3.57
C TRP A 123 0.90 9.37 4.97
N GLY A 124 1.46 10.11 5.93
CA GLY A 124 1.82 9.59 7.24
C GLY A 124 0.65 9.05 8.08
N SER A 125 -0.59 9.47 7.81
CA SER A 125 -1.78 8.87 8.45
C SER A 125 -2.01 7.45 7.95
N PHE A 126 -2.02 7.26 6.64
CA PHE A 126 -2.18 5.95 6.00
C PHE A 126 -1.04 5.00 6.37
N GLN A 127 0.21 5.46 6.32
CA GLN A 127 1.38 4.63 6.67
C GLN A 127 1.27 4.08 8.10
N ARG A 128 0.86 4.90 9.07
CA ARG A 128 0.66 4.45 10.46
C ARG A 128 -0.42 3.35 10.57
N LYS A 129 -1.49 3.42 9.78
CA LYS A 129 -2.52 2.37 9.74
C LYS A 129 -1.95 1.08 9.15
N VAL A 130 -1.16 1.19 8.08
CA VAL A 130 -0.48 0.04 7.45
C VAL A 130 0.49 -0.63 8.43
N ASP A 131 1.34 0.14 9.10
CA ASP A 131 2.33 -0.38 10.05
C ASP A 131 1.66 -1.06 11.25
N LEU A 132 0.60 -0.45 11.79
CA LEU A 132 -0.18 -1.05 12.88
C LEU A 132 -0.84 -2.36 12.43
N THR A 133 -1.42 -2.38 11.23
CA THR A 133 -2.04 -3.59 10.67
C THR A 133 -1.00 -4.69 10.45
N HIS A 134 0.20 -4.34 9.98
CA HIS A 134 1.31 -5.28 9.84
C HIS A 134 1.72 -5.92 11.17
N LYS A 135 1.80 -5.11 12.24
CA LYS A 135 2.07 -5.61 13.61
C LYS A 135 0.99 -6.60 14.06
N ILE A 136 -0.28 -6.27 13.83
CA ILE A 136 -1.42 -7.15 14.17
C ILE A 136 -1.37 -8.45 13.38
N VAL A 137 -1.22 -8.38 12.06
CA VAL A 137 -1.16 -9.56 11.18
C VAL A 137 0.01 -10.46 11.56
N ASN A 138 1.18 -9.89 11.82
CA ASN A 138 2.36 -10.66 12.25
C ASN A 138 2.17 -11.29 13.62
N LEU A 139 1.51 -10.60 14.55
CA LEU A 139 1.19 -11.16 15.86
C LEU A 139 0.25 -12.36 15.71
N VAL A 140 -0.83 -12.23 14.92
CA VAL A 140 -1.79 -13.31 14.64
C VAL A 140 -1.13 -14.50 13.94
N LYS A 141 -0.14 -14.27 13.08
CA LYS A 141 0.60 -15.35 12.40
C LYS A 141 1.55 -16.12 13.32
N ARG A 142 2.08 -15.48 14.38
CA ARG A 142 3.13 -16.03 15.25
C ARG A 142 2.57 -16.64 16.53
N GLU A 143 1.48 -16.10 17.03
CA GLU A 143 0.85 -16.48 18.29
C GLU A 143 -0.63 -16.79 18.07
N ASP A 144 -1.18 -17.74 18.82
CA ASP A 144 -2.63 -17.99 18.85
C ASP A 144 -3.36 -16.92 19.68
N VAL A 145 -3.34 -15.69 19.17
CA VAL A 145 -3.93 -14.52 19.85
C VAL A 145 -5.45 -14.49 19.80
N CYS A 146 -6.07 -15.33 18.96
CA CYS A 146 -7.53 -15.45 18.85
C CYS A 146 -8.17 -15.99 20.14
N THR A 147 -7.39 -16.63 21.00
CA THR A 147 -7.82 -17.13 22.31
C THR A 147 -7.59 -16.14 23.45
N LEU A 148 -6.85 -15.05 23.20
CA LEU A 148 -6.49 -14.07 24.22
C LEU A 148 -7.57 -12.98 24.37
N PRO A 149 -7.77 -12.44 25.58
CA PRO A 149 -8.57 -11.22 25.77
C PRO A 149 -7.97 -10.03 25.01
N PHE A 150 -8.83 -9.11 24.58
CA PHE A 150 -8.43 -7.92 23.83
C PHE A 150 -7.31 -7.11 24.52
N GLU A 151 -7.37 -6.93 25.85
CA GLU A 151 -6.35 -6.20 26.60
C GLU A 151 -4.96 -6.84 26.51
N GLU A 152 -4.90 -8.17 26.48
CA GLU A 152 -3.65 -8.93 26.36
C GLU A 152 -3.06 -8.81 24.95
N VAL A 153 -3.91 -8.72 23.93
CA VAL A 153 -3.49 -8.42 22.56
C VAL A 153 -2.94 -6.99 22.48
N MET A 154 -3.62 -6.02 23.10
CA MET A 154 -3.19 -4.62 23.09
C MET A 154 -1.84 -4.42 23.80
N LYS A 155 -1.58 -5.09 24.92
CA LYS A 155 -0.27 -5.03 25.60
C LYS A 155 0.89 -5.46 24.69
N ARG A 156 0.65 -6.45 23.82
CA ARG A 156 1.65 -6.94 22.85
C ARG A 156 1.88 -5.96 21.70
N LEU A 157 0.84 -5.24 21.28
CA LEU A 157 0.91 -4.25 20.19
C LEU A 157 1.53 -2.92 20.62
N VAL A 158 1.35 -2.51 21.89
CA VAL A 158 1.78 -1.21 22.43
C VAL A 158 3.22 -1.22 22.94
N VAL A 159 3.95 -2.35 22.83
CA VAL A 159 5.35 -2.40 23.23
C VAL A 159 6.15 -1.40 22.38
N PRO A 160 6.78 -0.38 22.99
CA PRO A 160 7.64 0.53 22.26
C PRO A 160 8.77 -0.30 21.66
N GLU A 161 9.01 -0.17 20.36
CA GLU A 161 10.26 -0.62 19.77
C GLU A 161 11.38 -0.02 20.62
N ARG A 162 12.09 -0.87 21.35
CA ARG A 162 13.32 -0.45 22.00
C ARG A 162 14.22 0.04 20.87
N MET A 163 14.49 1.34 20.86
CA MET A 163 15.58 1.91 20.07
C MET A 163 16.85 1.16 20.49
N VAL A 164 17.36 0.33 19.59
CA VAL A 164 18.70 -0.27 19.66
C VAL A 164 19.58 0.53 18.72
#